data_AF-A0AAN6DI94-F1
#
_entry.id   AF-A0AAN6DI94-F1
#
_cell.length_a   1.000
_cell.length_b   1.000
_cell.length_c   1.000
_cell.angle_alpha   90.00
_cell.angle_beta   90.00
_cell.angle_gamma   90.00
#
_symmetry.space_group_name_H-M   'P 1'
#
loop_
_entity.id
_entity.type
_entity.pdbx_description
1 polymer ?
#
loop_
_entity_poly.entity_id
_entity_poly.type
_entity_poly.pdbx_seq_one_letter_code
_entity_poly.pdbx_strand_id
1 'polypeptide(L)'
;MTSYQNGTAQIPGWNDCPDTVLNRSQTSLASMVGAEAVGGADLDEIRAKLREVLTSQSTLSERELAYHRGKLEKATEIDENLIFAGAMVDLSRQGDQKLLEQSILEYMMAKSNSSWCGSLKKVLVHAKK
;
A
#
# COMPACT_ATOMS: atom_id res chain seq x y z
N MET A 1 -56.56 -5.00 -3.76
CA MET A 1 -56.32 -4.81 -2.30
C MET A 1 -55.37 -5.92 -1.89
N THR A 2 -54.13 -5.75 -1.45
CA THR A 2 -53.37 -4.66 -0.77
C THR A 2 -51.91 -4.73 -1.26
N SER A 3 -51.41 -3.77 -2.03
CA SER A 3 -50.58 -2.61 -1.61
C SER A 3 -49.52 -2.91 -0.54
N TYR A 4 -48.24 -2.94 -0.95
CA TYR A 4 -47.08 -2.65 -0.10
C TYR A 4 -46.47 -1.34 -0.59
N GLN A 5 -47.07 -0.21 -0.21
CA GLN A 5 -46.36 1.06 -0.18
C GLN A 5 -46.15 1.49 1.27
N ASN A 6 -44.88 1.81 1.53
CA ASN A 6 -44.39 2.92 2.34
C ASN A 6 -43.74 2.60 3.69
N GLY A 7 -42.54 3.16 3.87
CA GLY A 7 -41.72 3.03 5.07
C GLY A 7 -40.27 3.51 4.88
N THR A 8 -40.12 4.70 4.32
CA THR A 8 -38.94 5.57 4.32
C THR A 8 -37.91 5.34 5.44
N ALA A 9 -36.66 5.06 5.06
CA ALA A 9 -35.47 5.57 5.75
C ALA A 9 -34.45 5.97 4.68
N GLN A 10 -34.31 7.30 4.49
CA GLN A 10 -33.09 7.87 3.93
C GLN A 10 -31.90 7.19 4.61
N ILE A 11 -30.97 6.64 3.83
CA ILE A 11 -29.61 6.42 4.30
C ILE A 11 -28.88 7.73 3.97
N PRO A 12 -28.63 8.63 4.94
CA PRO A 12 -27.97 9.89 4.68
C PRO A 12 -26.46 9.66 4.61
N GLY A 13 -25.84 9.96 3.46
CA GLY A 13 -24.39 9.85 3.22
C GLY A 13 -23.98 8.40 3.04
N TRP A 14 -23.54 7.96 1.86
CA TRP A 14 -22.23 8.24 1.30
C TRP A 14 -22.30 8.10 -0.23
N ASN A 15 -22.95 9.05 -0.89
CA ASN A 15 -22.77 9.26 -2.32
C ASN A 15 -22.44 10.73 -2.55
N ASP A 16 -21.17 11.06 -2.31
CA ASP A 16 -20.56 12.31 -2.75
C ASP A 16 -19.15 11.97 -3.27
N CYS A 17 -19.10 11.29 -4.41
CA CYS A 17 -17.92 11.32 -5.25
C CYS A 17 -17.95 12.67 -5.97
N PRO A 18 -17.02 13.59 -5.72
CA PRO A 18 -16.93 14.79 -6.55
C PRO A 18 -16.46 14.37 -7.94
N ASP A 19 -17.38 14.39 -8.91
CA ASP A 19 -17.05 14.52 -10.34
C ASP A 19 -16.47 15.93 -10.53
N THR A 20 -15.18 16.05 -10.23
CA THR A 20 -14.41 17.24 -10.57
C THR A 20 -13.38 16.86 -11.60
N VAL A 21 -13.73 17.25 -12.81
CA VAL A 21 -12.89 17.45 -13.98
C VAL A 21 -11.62 18.19 -13.54
N LEU A 22 -10.58 17.46 -13.18
CA LEU A 22 -9.23 17.98 -13.09
C LEU A 22 -8.35 17.05 -13.90
N ASN A 23 -8.10 17.49 -15.14
CA ASN A 23 -6.81 17.42 -15.80
C ASN A 23 -5.89 16.37 -15.15
N ARG A 24 -6.23 15.10 -15.36
CA ARG A 24 -5.37 13.99 -14.97
C ARG A 24 -4.23 14.07 -15.95
N SER A 25 -3.25 14.90 -15.63
CA SER A 25 -1.89 14.62 -16.02
C SER A 25 -1.73 13.15 -15.70
N GLN A 26 -1.72 12.35 -16.75
CA GLN A 26 -1.22 11.00 -16.72
C GLN A 26 0.26 11.15 -16.38
N THR A 27 0.58 11.50 -15.14
CA THR A 27 1.80 11.02 -14.53
C THR A 27 1.52 9.55 -14.34
N SER A 28 1.73 8.82 -15.44
CA SER A 28 1.76 7.38 -15.47
C SER A 28 2.47 6.92 -14.19
N LEU A 29 1.83 6.07 -13.38
CA LEU A 29 2.60 5.33 -12.37
C LEU A 29 3.69 4.46 -13.04
N ALA A 30 3.58 4.23 -14.35
CA ALA A 30 4.67 3.72 -15.18
C ALA A 30 5.90 4.64 -15.27
N SER A 31 5.82 5.89 -14.79
CA SER A 31 6.98 6.80 -14.66
C SER A 31 7.60 6.79 -13.26
N MET A 32 6.93 6.26 -12.23
CA MET A 32 7.55 6.07 -10.90
C MET A 32 8.20 4.69 -10.78
N VAL A 33 7.66 3.68 -11.48
CA VAL A 33 8.39 2.44 -11.77
C VAL A 33 9.13 2.66 -13.09
N GLY A 34 10.18 3.48 -13.03
CA GLY A 34 11.15 3.57 -14.11
C GLY A 34 11.73 2.18 -14.33
N ALA A 35 11.31 1.54 -15.42
CA ALA A 35 11.83 0.25 -15.89
C ALA A 35 13.26 0.39 -16.45
N GLU A 36 14.13 1.10 -15.74
CA GLU A 36 15.51 1.33 -16.12
C GLU A 36 16.41 0.65 -15.08
N ALA A 37 16.82 -0.58 -15.41
CA ALA A 37 17.97 -1.27 -14.85
C ALA A 37 17.99 -1.43 -13.31
N VAL A 38 16.98 -2.08 -12.74
CA VAL A 38 17.12 -2.71 -11.41
C VAL A 38 18.00 -3.96 -11.57
N GLY A 39 19.32 -3.76 -11.61
CA GLY A 39 20.30 -4.84 -11.51
C GLY A 39 20.17 -5.52 -10.14
N GLY A 40 20.50 -6.81 -10.04
CA GLY A 40 20.31 -7.59 -8.80
C GLY A 40 20.96 -7.02 -7.53
N ALA A 41 21.89 -6.08 -7.64
CA ALA A 41 22.45 -5.32 -6.52
C ALA A 41 21.44 -4.33 -5.88
N ASP A 42 20.57 -3.74 -6.68
CA ASP A 42 19.53 -2.79 -6.23
C ASP A 42 18.41 -3.53 -5.48
N LEU A 43 18.06 -4.75 -5.92
CA LEU A 43 17.08 -5.60 -5.22
C LEU A 43 17.56 -6.03 -3.83
N ASP A 44 18.84 -6.39 -3.68
CA ASP A 44 19.37 -6.77 -2.37
C ASP A 44 19.43 -5.55 -1.43
N GLU A 45 19.73 -4.36 -1.96
CA GLU A 45 19.64 -3.11 -1.20
C GLU A 45 18.21 -2.81 -0.75
N ILE A 46 17.22 -2.94 -1.65
CA ILE A 46 15.79 -2.76 -1.31
C ILE A 46 15.37 -3.77 -0.24
N ARG A 47 15.82 -5.03 -0.35
CA ARG A 47 15.56 -6.07 0.65
C ARG A 47 16.23 -5.75 1.98
N ALA A 48 17.42 -5.17 1.97
CA ALA A 48 18.10 -4.71 3.18
C ALA A 48 17.33 -3.56 3.85
N LYS A 49 16.89 -2.55 3.09
CA LYS A 49 16.05 -1.44 3.57
C LYS A 49 14.73 -1.94 4.18
N LEU A 50 14.06 -2.89 3.54
CA LEU A 50 12.83 -3.49 4.07
C LEU A 50 13.10 -4.25 5.38
N ARG A 51 14.19 -5.03 5.44
CA ARG A 51 14.61 -5.74 6.66
C ARG A 51 14.93 -4.76 7.78
N GLU A 52 15.63 -3.67 7.51
CA GLU A 52 15.93 -2.61 8.47
C GLU A 52 14.62 -2.13 9.13
N VAL A 53 13.64 -1.73 8.32
CA VAL A 53 12.33 -1.28 8.83
C VAL A 53 11.59 -2.35 9.63
N LEU A 54 11.69 -3.62 9.21
CA LEU A 54 11.10 -4.75 9.93
C LEU A 54 11.83 -5.09 11.23
N THR A 55 13.08 -4.68 11.39
CA THR A 55 13.88 -4.85 12.62
C THR A 55 13.88 -3.62 13.51
N SER A 56 13.51 -2.45 12.98
CA SER A 56 13.36 -1.22 13.74
C SER A 56 12.27 -1.35 14.80
N GLN A 57 12.41 -0.64 15.92
CA GLN A 57 11.43 -0.66 17.00
C GLN A 57 10.05 -0.28 16.47
N SER A 58 9.18 -1.28 16.33
CA SER A 58 7.78 -1.07 15.99
C SER A 58 6.96 -0.92 17.26
N THR A 59 5.87 -0.16 17.17
CA THR A 59 4.83 -0.15 18.21
C THR A 59 4.00 -1.45 18.24
N LEU A 60 4.23 -2.36 17.28
CA LEU A 60 3.60 -3.67 17.17
C LEU A 60 4.24 -4.67 18.14
N SER A 61 3.42 -5.58 18.66
CA SER A 61 3.91 -6.71 19.48
C SER A 61 4.81 -7.62 18.63
N GLU A 62 5.82 -8.25 19.25
CA GLU A 62 6.77 -9.14 18.57
C GLU A 62 6.07 -10.25 17.75
N ARG A 63 4.97 -10.81 18.26
CA ARG A 63 4.14 -11.79 17.53
C ARG A 63 3.46 -11.23 16.29
N GLU A 64 2.97 -9.99 16.36
CA GLU A 64 2.32 -9.34 15.22
C GLU A 64 3.34 -8.91 14.15
N LEU A 65 4.49 -8.41 14.60
CA LEU A 65 5.62 -8.10 13.73
C LEU A 65 6.09 -9.35 12.98
N ALA A 66 6.27 -10.48 13.69
CA ALA A 66 6.66 -11.75 13.08
C ALA A 66 5.64 -12.25 12.04
N TYR A 67 4.34 -12.08 12.31
CA TYR A 67 3.28 -12.41 11.34
C TYR A 67 3.37 -11.55 10.07
N HIS A 68 3.46 -10.23 10.23
CA HIS A 68 3.55 -9.30 9.10
C HIS A 68 4.84 -9.50 8.31
N ARG A 69 5.95 -9.72 8.99
CA ARG A 69 7.25 -10.05 8.40
C ARG A 69 7.18 -11.30 7.55
N GLY A 70 6.68 -12.42 8.09
CA GLY A 70 6.59 -13.66 7.32
C GLY A 70 5.69 -13.54 6.07
N LYS A 71 4.67 -12.69 6.13
CA LYS A 71 3.81 -12.39 4.97
C LYS A 71 4.54 -11.55 3.92
N LEU A 72 5.36 -10.59 4.35
CA LEU A 72 6.17 -9.74 3.47
C LEU A 72 7.35 -10.50 2.87
N GLU A 73 8.02 -11.37 3.62
CA GLU A 73 9.11 -12.21 3.11
C GLU A 73 8.63 -13.10 1.96
N LYS A 74 7.45 -13.73 2.08
CA LYS A 74 6.84 -14.50 0.98
C LYS A 74 6.42 -13.64 -0.20
N ALA A 75 5.85 -12.46 0.06
CA ALA A 75 5.42 -11.57 -1.00
C ALA A 75 6.60 -11.00 -1.80
N THR A 76 7.73 -10.76 -1.14
CA THR A 76 8.95 -10.19 -1.73
C THR A 76 9.91 -11.25 -2.31
N GLU A 77 9.46 -12.50 -2.42
CA GLU A 77 10.07 -13.50 -3.34
C GLU A 77 9.85 -13.11 -4.81
N ILE A 78 8.82 -12.30 -5.09
CA ILE A 78 8.54 -11.74 -6.41
C ILE A 78 9.22 -10.37 -6.51
N ASP A 79 10.09 -10.20 -7.50
CA ASP A 79 10.87 -8.97 -7.68
C ASP A 79 9.98 -7.73 -7.86
N GLU A 80 8.88 -7.82 -8.62
CA GLU A 80 7.90 -6.72 -8.77
C GLU A 80 7.36 -6.24 -7.42
N ASN A 81 7.06 -7.18 -6.51
CA ASN A 81 6.52 -6.87 -5.19
C ASN A 81 7.59 -6.27 -4.28
N LEU A 82 8.84 -6.74 -4.39
CA LEU A 82 9.98 -6.21 -3.65
C LEU A 82 10.28 -4.77 -4.05
N ILE A 83 10.30 -4.47 -5.36
CA ILE A 83 10.48 -3.11 -5.89
C ILE A 83 9.39 -2.18 -5.35
N PHE A 84 8.13 -2.62 -5.42
CA PHE A 84 7.02 -1.84 -4.88
C PHE A 84 7.17 -1.61 -3.37
N ALA A 85 7.49 -2.66 -2.59
CA ALA A 85 7.68 -2.55 -1.14
C ALA A 85 8.81 -1.58 -0.78
N GLY A 86 9.91 -1.58 -1.54
CA GLY A 86 11.01 -0.63 -1.41
C GLY A 86 10.56 0.81 -1.60
N ALA A 87 9.87 1.09 -2.70
CA ALA A 87 9.32 2.43 -2.97
C ALA A 87 8.39 2.91 -1.83
N MET A 88 7.59 2.00 -1.26
CA MET A 88 6.72 2.33 -0.13
C MET A 88 7.51 2.62 1.16
N VAL A 89 8.64 1.95 1.40
CA VAL A 89 9.55 2.26 2.52
C VAL A 89 10.10 3.68 2.37
N ASP A 90 10.58 4.05 1.18
CA ASP A 90 11.10 5.40 0.91
C ASP A 90 10.02 6.48 1.05
N LEU A 91 8.79 6.22 0.58
CA LEU A 91 7.65 7.12 0.79
C LEU A 91 7.29 7.26 2.28
N SER A 92 7.32 6.16 3.03
CA SER A 92 7.07 6.21 4.47
C SER A 92 8.10 7.08 5.18
N ARG A 93 9.39 6.98 4.82
CA ARG A 93 10.46 7.82 5.37
C ARG A 93 10.24 9.31 5.09
N GLN A 94 9.87 9.65 3.86
CA GLN A 94 9.56 11.03 3.44
C GLN A 94 8.40 11.66 4.26
N GLY A 95 7.48 10.83 4.78
CA GLY A 95 6.37 11.30 5.61
C GLY A 95 5.08 11.59 4.85
N ASP A 96 5.05 11.27 3.57
CA ASP A 96 3.88 11.39 2.72
C ASP A 96 2.91 10.22 2.92
N GLN A 97 2.27 10.18 4.10
CA GLN A 97 1.34 9.11 4.46
C GLN A 97 0.16 9.00 3.48
N LYS A 98 -0.37 10.13 2.99
CA LYS A 98 -1.45 10.14 2.00
C LYS A 98 -1.04 9.48 0.68
N LEU A 99 0.17 9.79 0.22
CA LEU A 99 0.71 9.26 -1.04
C LEU A 99 1.03 7.78 -0.89
N LEU A 100 1.61 7.37 0.25
CA LEU A 100 1.82 5.96 0.62
C LEU A 100 0.51 5.16 0.58
N GLU A 101 -0.54 5.65 1.25
CA GLU A 101 -1.84 4.99 1.29
C GLU A 101 -2.47 4.90 -0.10
N GLN A 102 -2.36 5.96 -0.90
CA GLN A 102 -2.86 5.99 -2.27
C GLN A 102 -2.13 5.00 -3.17
N SER A 103 -0.79 4.97 -3.14
CA SER A 103 0.03 4.04 -3.92
C SER A 103 -0.24 2.59 -3.55
N ILE A 104 -0.42 2.29 -2.26
CA ILE A 104 -0.82 0.96 -1.79
C ILE A 104 -2.20 0.57 -2.30
N LEU A 105 -3.17 1.48 -2.26
CA LEU A 105 -4.52 1.23 -2.75
C LEU A 105 -4.54 1.00 -4.26
N GLU A 106 -3.79 1.79 -5.02
CA GLU A 106 -3.68 1.61 -6.46
C GLU A 106 -3.05 0.27 -6.84
N TYR A 107 -1.99 -0.11 -6.14
CA TYR A 107 -1.37 -1.42 -6.33
C TYR A 107 -2.34 -2.57 -6.02
N MET A 108 -3.15 -2.45 -4.96
CA MET A 108 -4.19 -3.45 -4.64
C MET A 108 -5.29 -3.53 -5.70
N MET A 109 -5.65 -2.41 -6.34
CA MET A 109 -6.63 -2.42 -7.43
C MET A 109 -6.05 -3.01 -8.71
N ALA A 110 -4.77 -2.79 -8.99
CA ALA A 110 -4.07 -3.32 -10.16
C ALA A 110 -3.77 -4.83 -10.05
N LYS A 111 -3.48 -5.33 -8.85
CA LYS A 111 -3.12 -6.73 -8.60
C LYS A 111 -4.08 -7.36 -7.58
N SER A 112 -4.82 -8.38 -8.02
CA SER A 112 -5.90 -9.02 -7.23
C SER A 112 -5.43 -9.78 -5.97
N ASN A 113 -4.14 -10.11 -5.85
CA ASN A 113 -3.57 -10.91 -4.75
C ASN A 113 -2.67 -10.10 -3.80
N SER A 114 -3.08 -8.88 -3.47
CA SER A 114 -2.28 -7.91 -2.73
C SER A 114 -2.55 -7.91 -1.21
N SER A 115 -2.91 -9.05 -0.63
CA SER A 115 -3.25 -9.14 0.81
C SER A 115 -2.05 -8.84 1.74
N TRP A 116 -0.84 -8.83 1.20
CA TRP A 116 0.40 -8.46 1.87
C TRP A 116 0.58 -6.94 1.97
N CYS A 117 -0.03 -6.15 1.09
CA CYS A 117 0.07 -4.68 1.12
C CYS A 117 -0.55 -4.08 2.40
N GLY A 118 -1.60 -4.71 2.95
CA GLY A 118 -2.13 -4.33 4.27
C GLY A 118 -1.15 -4.58 5.41
N SER A 119 -0.31 -5.63 5.29
CA SER A 119 0.77 -5.89 6.26
C SER A 119 1.91 -4.89 6.09
N LEU A 120 2.27 -4.57 4.85
CA LEU A 120 3.25 -3.53 4.53
C LEU A 120 2.84 -2.18 5.13
N LYS A 121 1.61 -1.73 4.87
CA LYS A 121 1.06 -0.49 5.43
C LYS A 121 1.15 -0.47 6.95
N LYS A 122 0.71 -1.55 7.61
CA LYS A 122 0.77 -1.65 9.08
C LYS A 122 2.19 -1.52 9.59
N VAL A 123 3.16 -2.24 9.03
CA VAL A 123 4.56 -2.14 9.43
C VAL A 123 5.07 -0.71 9.22
N LEU A 124 4.82 -0.11 8.06
CA LEU A 124 5.32 1.23 7.73
C LEU A 124 4.74 2.34 8.60
N VAL A 125 3.44 2.27 8.92
CA VAL A 125 2.77 3.26 9.78
C VAL A 125 3.20 3.12 11.24
N HIS A 126 3.49 1.89 11.69
CA HIS A 126 3.84 1.60 13.08
C HIS A 126 5.35 1.49 13.35
N ALA A 127 6.18 1.54 12.30
CA ALA A 127 7.63 1.65 12.41
C ALA A 127 7.98 3.03 12.98
N LYS A 128 8.75 3.08 14.08
CA LYS A 128 9.35 4.34 14.51
C LYS A 128 10.38 4.78 13.47
N LYS A 129 10.25 6.04 13.05
CA LYS A 129 11.24 6.74 12.22
C LYS A 129 12.45 7.14 13.04
#